data_AF-V6TR99-F1
#
_entry.id   AF-V6TR99-F1
#
_cell.length_a   1.000
_cell.length_b   1.000
_cell.length_c   1.000
_cell.angle_alpha   90.00
_cell.angle_beta   90.00
_cell.angle_gamma   90.00
#
_symmetry.space_group_name_H-M   'P 1'
#
loop_
_entity.id
_entity.type
_entity.pdbx_description
1 polymer ?
#
loop_
_entity_poly.entity_id
_entity_poly.type
_entity_poly.pdbx_seq_one_letter_code
_entity_poly.pdbx_strand_id
1 'polypeptide(L)'
;VKNIIFCFTNARATFYKPGDTYVPLKQLLEDRSVRIALKESTMYCFDNEAIRFLAARANGVDFSAEDTNSLQESWRRASDELKRAISHLKIIKPQSGRAIKQLEDVRRTITGLSIPMADITRVIQENIDLQKGYEKELKGLSGEEDDLRDRLKMEVIKHDVIEFDQPRTVCVSCAKSVTVSGVTCMEFDTACHDPCYLKTVTPSVMGHQELRGCWAMNGGDTCRVCGHSYLEHMHTMHKASPKKVIEDDPQVLERLKSASDRQTVIQEEIRRAKDSAKRYKKEYRRIIEISARFAQFIRKNAILDFNSSLGDYLKTQIKKLEDAGSLSDTDKKRLSGFRESLRRYEEEVKIFQEAVSHGEATVSTNNEVGELIEELKNLPLTGESFKISLQANERMIKQYTEHLGMPKPPTRSKKRHSK
;
A
#
# COMPACT_ATOMS: atom_id res chain seq x y z
N VAL A 1 7.53 13.12 -17.01
CA VAL A 1 7.14 12.13 -18.04
C VAL A 1 7.28 12.77 -19.41
N LYS A 2 8.10 12.23 -20.33
CA LYS A 2 8.37 12.87 -21.64
C LYS A 2 7.93 12.02 -22.84
N ASN A 3 7.36 10.84 -22.60
CA ASN A 3 7.18 9.80 -23.62
C ASN A 3 5.73 9.30 -23.69
N ILE A 4 4.76 10.15 -23.33
CA ILE A 4 3.34 9.84 -23.45
C ILE A 4 2.77 10.64 -24.61
N ILE A 5 2.00 9.97 -25.47
CA ILE A 5 1.21 10.56 -26.54
C ILE A 5 -0.25 10.14 -26.35
N PHE A 6 -1.17 10.96 -26.86
CA PHE A 6 -2.60 10.70 -26.83
C PHE A 6 -3.08 10.38 -28.24
N CYS A 7 -3.69 9.21 -28.38
CA CYS A 7 -4.27 8.74 -29.64
C CYS A 7 -5.79 8.85 -29.54
N PHE A 8 -6.38 9.78 -30.31
CA PHE A 8 -7.82 9.96 -30.41
C PHE A 8 -8.33 9.14 -31.59
N THR A 9 -9.16 8.14 -31.33
CA THR A 9 -9.77 7.30 -32.38
C THR A 9 -11.13 7.84 -32.81
N ASN A 10 -11.65 7.37 -33.94
CA ASN A 10 -12.94 7.80 -34.50
C ASN A 10 -12.97 9.31 -34.85
N ALA A 11 -11.82 9.83 -35.30
CA ALA A 11 -11.64 11.26 -35.45
C ALA A 11 -12.33 11.85 -36.69
N ARG A 12 -12.84 11.03 -37.62
CA ARG A 12 -13.55 11.54 -38.80
C ARG A 12 -14.81 12.35 -38.42
N ALA A 13 -15.58 11.85 -37.45
CA ALA A 13 -16.77 12.53 -36.92
C ALA A 13 -16.47 13.89 -36.28
N THR A 14 -15.22 14.10 -35.88
CA THR A 14 -14.73 15.31 -35.22
C THR A 14 -13.79 16.12 -36.12
N PHE A 15 -13.87 15.91 -37.45
CA PHE A 15 -13.04 16.58 -38.46
C PHE A 15 -11.53 16.45 -38.18
N TYR A 16 -11.11 15.25 -37.77
CA TYR A 16 -9.74 14.89 -37.39
C TYR A 16 -9.19 15.73 -36.23
N LYS A 17 -10.05 16.00 -35.24
CA LYS A 17 -9.71 16.68 -33.98
C LYS A 17 -10.05 15.79 -32.78
N PRO A 18 -9.49 16.05 -31.58
CA PRO A 18 -9.81 15.32 -30.36
C PRO A 18 -11.30 15.28 -29.95
N GLY A 19 -12.11 16.22 -30.44
CA GLY A 19 -13.54 16.30 -30.14
C GLY A 19 -13.83 16.48 -28.65
N ASP A 20 -14.94 15.90 -28.19
CA ASP A 20 -15.45 16.08 -26.82
C ASP A 20 -14.55 15.48 -25.74
N THR A 21 -13.62 14.59 -26.11
CA THR A 21 -12.66 14.00 -25.16
C THR A 21 -11.53 14.94 -24.78
N TYR A 22 -11.33 16.05 -25.51
CA TYR A 22 -10.28 17.02 -25.24
C TYR A 22 -10.42 17.67 -23.86
N VAL A 23 -11.62 18.18 -23.55
CA VAL A 23 -11.87 18.95 -22.32
C VAL A 23 -11.72 18.06 -21.09
N PRO A 24 -12.34 16.86 -21.01
CA PRO A 24 -12.14 15.95 -19.89
C PRO A 24 -10.68 15.52 -19.72
N LEU A 25 -9.95 15.27 -20.82
CA LEU A 25 -8.53 14.93 -20.74
C LEU A 25 -7.70 16.11 -20.20
N LYS A 26 -7.95 17.32 -20.68
CA LYS A 26 -7.26 18.52 -20.22
C LYS A 26 -7.48 18.74 -18.73
N GLN A 27 -8.73 18.68 -18.29
CA GLN A 27 -9.10 18.79 -16.89
C GLN A 27 -8.44 17.70 -16.04
N LEU A 28 -8.45 16.45 -16.50
CA LEU A 28 -7.77 15.34 -15.82
C LEU A 28 -6.27 15.58 -15.62
N LEU A 29 -5.58 16.14 -16.63
CA LEU A 29 -4.15 16.45 -16.54
C LEU A 29 -3.88 17.61 -15.60
N GLU A 30 -4.73 18.64 -15.60
CA GLU A 30 -4.65 19.81 -14.71
C GLU A 30 -4.92 19.42 -13.25
N ASP A 31 -6.03 18.74 -12.98
CA ASP A 31 -6.43 18.26 -11.65
C ASP A 31 -5.33 17.40 -11.03
N ARG A 32 -4.65 16.60 -11.86
CA ARG A 32 -3.58 15.68 -11.41
C ARG A 32 -2.18 16.28 -11.47
N SER A 33 -2.05 17.57 -11.80
CA SER A 33 -0.76 18.25 -11.94
C SER A 33 0.23 17.53 -12.87
N VAL A 34 -0.30 16.81 -13.86
CA VAL A 34 0.49 16.05 -14.83
C VAL A 34 0.97 17.00 -15.91
N ARG A 35 2.27 17.27 -15.93
CA ARG A 35 2.91 18.20 -16.89
C ARG A 35 3.09 17.59 -18.29
N ILE A 36 2.01 17.14 -18.91
CA ILE A 36 1.98 16.71 -20.31
C ILE A 36 1.18 17.74 -21.09
N ALA A 37 1.87 18.53 -21.90
CA ALA A 37 1.19 19.52 -22.74
C ALA A 37 0.34 18.82 -23.80
N LEU A 38 -0.93 19.22 -23.91
CA LEU A 38 -1.81 18.85 -25.02
C LEU A 38 -1.51 19.77 -26.21
N LYS A 39 -0.63 19.31 -27.10
CA LYS A 39 -0.20 20.05 -28.28
C LYS A 39 -0.12 19.11 -29.48
N GLU A 40 0.07 19.65 -30.67
CA GLU A 40 0.13 18.87 -31.90
C GLU A 40 1.13 17.71 -31.82
N SER A 41 2.32 17.93 -31.24
CA SER A 41 3.34 16.87 -31.09
C SER A 41 2.98 15.76 -30.11
N THR A 42 1.95 15.90 -29.29
CA THR A 42 1.56 14.88 -28.29
C THR A 42 0.17 14.32 -28.53
N MET A 43 -0.59 14.88 -29.47
CA MET A 43 -1.95 14.46 -29.81
C MET A 43 -2.01 14.01 -31.26
N TYR A 44 -2.60 12.83 -31.48
CA TYR A 44 -2.71 12.22 -32.79
C TYR A 44 -4.13 11.73 -33.01
N CYS A 45 -4.75 12.13 -34.12
CA CYS A 45 -6.14 11.84 -34.42
C CYS A 45 -6.27 10.82 -35.55
N PHE A 46 -6.73 9.62 -35.21
CA PHE A 46 -6.86 8.49 -36.11
C PHE A 46 -8.33 8.19 -36.41
N ASP A 47 -8.55 7.76 -37.63
CA ASP A 47 -9.80 7.13 -38.04
C ASP A 47 -9.56 5.66 -38.39
N ASN A 48 -10.51 4.79 -38.08
CA ASN A 48 -10.38 3.34 -38.28
C ASN A 48 -11.39 2.77 -39.29
N GLU A 49 -12.17 3.63 -39.96
CA GLU A 49 -13.21 3.18 -40.90
C GLU A 49 -12.62 2.48 -42.12
N ALA A 50 -11.41 2.85 -42.53
CA ALA A 50 -10.69 2.18 -43.60
C ALA A 50 -10.43 0.68 -43.31
N ILE A 51 -10.20 0.31 -42.05
CA ILE A 51 -10.04 -1.10 -41.65
C ILE A 51 -11.37 -1.84 -41.78
N ARG A 52 -12.48 -1.19 -41.40
CA ARG A 52 -13.84 -1.75 -41.54
C ARG A 52 -14.20 -1.91 -43.03
N PHE A 53 -13.85 -0.93 -43.86
CA PHE A 53 -14.02 -0.98 -45.31
C PHE A 53 -13.27 -2.16 -45.93
N LEU A 54 -12.00 -2.34 -45.59
CA LEU A 54 -11.20 -3.48 -46.08
C LEU A 54 -11.83 -4.82 -45.68
N ALA A 55 -12.31 -4.95 -44.44
CA ALA A 55 -13.00 -6.14 -43.99
C ALA A 55 -14.31 -6.38 -44.76
N ALA A 56 -15.12 -5.35 -45.00
CA ALA A 56 -16.37 -5.46 -45.74
C ALA A 56 -16.14 -5.83 -47.22
N ARG A 57 -15.16 -5.21 -47.88
CA ARG A 57 -14.73 -5.56 -49.25
C ARG A 57 -14.24 -7.00 -49.34
N ALA A 58 -13.46 -7.47 -48.36
CA ALA A 58 -13.02 -8.87 -48.29
C ALA A 58 -14.19 -9.87 -48.13
N ASN A 59 -15.34 -9.41 -47.63
CA ASN A 59 -16.58 -10.20 -47.51
C ASN A 59 -17.56 -9.98 -48.68
N GLY A 60 -17.10 -9.37 -49.78
CA GLY A 60 -17.92 -9.19 -50.99
C GLY A 60 -18.93 -8.06 -50.91
N VAL A 61 -18.78 -7.13 -49.97
CA VAL A 61 -19.64 -5.93 -49.91
C VAL A 61 -19.18 -4.91 -50.95
N ASP A 62 -20.15 -4.42 -51.73
CA ASP A 62 -19.92 -3.37 -52.70
C ASP A 62 -20.13 -1.96 -52.15
N PHE A 63 -19.26 -1.06 -52.58
CA PHE A 63 -19.27 0.36 -52.22
C PHE A 63 -19.29 1.19 -53.49
N SER A 64 -19.95 2.35 -53.42
CA SER A 64 -19.93 3.32 -54.50
C SER A 64 -18.52 3.90 -54.71
N ALA A 65 -18.28 4.50 -55.88
CA ALA A 65 -17.03 5.21 -56.14
C ALA A 65 -16.83 6.38 -55.18
N GLU A 66 -17.92 7.07 -54.80
CA GLU A 66 -17.89 8.17 -53.84
C GLU A 66 -17.47 7.70 -52.44
N ASP A 67 -18.11 6.63 -51.93
CA ASP A 67 -17.77 6.05 -50.63
C ASP A 67 -16.32 5.57 -50.60
N THR A 68 -15.89 4.92 -51.68
CA THR A 68 -14.52 4.42 -51.83
C THR A 68 -13.50 5.56 -51.76
N ASN A 69 -13.73 6.65 -52.49
CA ASN A 69 -12.85 7.83 -52.47
C ASN A 69 -12.82 8.48 -51.08
N SER A 70 -13.98 8.59 -50.44
CA SER A 70 -14.10 9.15 -49.10
C SER A 70 -13.30 8.36 -48.05
N LEU A 71 -13.37 7.03 -48.13
CA LEU A 71 -12.65 6.12 -47.24
C LEU A 71 -11.14 6.06 -47.54
N GLN A 72 -10.75 6.20 -48.81
CA GLN A 72 -9.36 6.33 -49.22
C GLN A 72 -8.72 7.60 -48.62
N GLU A 73 -9.44 8.73 -48.65
CA GLU A 73 -8.97 9.96 -48.01
C GLU A 73 -8.88 9.82 -46.48
N SER A 74 -9.84 9.14 -45.85
CA SER A 74 -9.76 8.85 -44.42
C SER A 74 -8.54 8.01 -44.05
N TRP A 75 -8.26 6.96 -44.84
CA TRP A 75 -7.05 6.15 -44.70
C TRP A 75 -5.77 6.97 -44.85
N ARG A 76 -5.70 7.81 -45.89
CA ARG A 76 -4.53 8.64 -46.15
C ARG A 76 -4.23 9.54 -44.95
N ARG A 77 -5.25 10.20 -44.39
CA ARG A 77 -5.12 11.04 -43.19
C ARG A 77 -4.64 10.25 -41.98
N ALA A 78 -5.26 9.10 -41.70
CA ALA A 78 -4.84 8.25 -40.57
C ALA A 78 -3.40 7.73 -40.74
N SER A 79 -3.00 7.36 -41.96
CA SER A 79 -1.64 6.91 -42.29
C SER A 79 -0.61 8.03 -42.13
N ASP A 80 -0.91 9.24 -42.61
CA ASP A 80 -0.02 10.39 -42.48
C ASP A 80 0.12 10.81 -41.01
N GLU A 81 -0.97 10.75 -40.24
CA GLU A 81 -0.95 10.99 -38.80
C GLU A 81 -0.11 9.94 -38.04
N LEU A 82 -0.19 8.66 -38.45
CA LEU A 82 0.62 7.58 -37.87
C LEU A 82 2.10 7.78 -38.19
N LYS A 83 2.44 8.16 -39.43
CA LYS A 83 3.82 8.51 -39.80
C LYS A 83 4.33 9.68 -38.95
N ARG A 84 3.49 10.67 -38.69
CA ARG A 84 3.80 11.81 -37.80
C ARG A 84 4.07 11.34 -36.37
N ALA A 85 3.24 10.45 -35.84
CA ALA A 85 3.42 9.84 -34.52
C ALA A 85 4.72 9.05 -34.42
N ILE A 86 4.98 8.16 -35.38
CA ILE A 86 6.21 7.35 -35.40
C ILE A 86 7.45 8.24 -35.52
N SER A 87 7.40 9.27 -36.36
CA SER A 87 8.52 10.22 -36.53
C SER A 87 8.81 10.97 -35.24
N HIS A 88 7.78 11.36 -34.49
CA HIS A 88 7.95 11.94 -33.16
C HIS A 88 8.51 10.92 -32.15
N LEU A 89 7.97 9.70 -32.10
CA LEU A 89 8.46 8.66 -31.18
C LEU A 89 9.94 8.31 -31.42
N LYS A 90 10.43 8.39 -32.66
CA LYS A 90 11.85 8.16 -33.01
C LYS A 90 12.80 9.17 -32.37
N ILE A 91 12.36 10.40 -32.11
CA ILE A 91 13.21 11.45 -31.51
C ILE A 91 13.09 11.49 -29.99
N ILE A 92 12.07 10.87 -29.40
CA ILE A 92 11.90 10.80 -27.96
C ILE A 92 12.85 9.75 -27.39
N LYS A 93 13.69 10.16 -26.43
CA LYS A 93 14.56 9.23 -25.69
C LYS A 93 13.70 8.17 -25.00
N PRO A 94 13.80 6.87 -25.36
CA PRO A 94 13.01 5.83 -24.73
C PRO A 94 13.25 5.80 -23.23
N GLN A 95 12.17 5.62 -22.46
CA GLN A 95 12.28 5.43 -21.04
C GLN A 95 12.68 3.97 -20.80
N SER A 96 13.70 3.75 -19.98
CA SER A 96 14.17 2.40 -19.71
C SER A 96 13.05 1.56 -19.10
N GLY A 97 12.75 0.41 -19.70
CA GLY A 97 11.79 -0.56 -19.13
C GLY A 97 12.20 -1.00 -17.72
N ARG A 98 13.52 -1.05 -17.45
CA ARG A 98 14.05 -1.29 -16.10
C ARG A 98 13.65 -0.20 -15.11
N ALA A 99 13.70 1.07 -15.52
CA ALA A 99 13.31 2.19 -14.66
C ALA A 99 11.79 2.22 -14.38
N ILE A 100 10.97 1.85 -15.37
CA ILE A 100 9.51 1.70 -15.18
C ILE A 100 9.22 0.57 -14.20
N LYS A 101 9.88 -0.58 -14.38
CA LYS A 101 9.74 -1.72 -13.49
C LYS A 101 10.18 -1.37 -12.06
N GLN A 102 11.34 -0.73 -11.89
CA GLN A 102 11.82 -0.29 -10.57
C GLN A 102 10.84 0.64 -9.88
N LEU A 103 10.26 1.59 -10.61
CA LEU A 103 9.25 2.49 -10.05
C LEU A 103 8.01 1.72 -9.57
N GLU A 104 7.56 0.75 -10.37
CA GLU A 104 6.42 -0.10 -10.02
C GLU A 104 6.71 -0.99 -8.81
N ASP A 105 7.88 -1.61 -8.77
CA ASP A 105 8.31 -2.47 -7.66
C ASP A 105 8.36 -1.66 -6.35
N VAL A 106 8.98 -0.46 -6.38
CA VAL A 106 9.02 0.46 -5.23
C VAL A 106 7.61 0.87 -4.79
N ARG A 107 6.73 1.22 -5.73
CA ARG A 107 5.34 1.59 -5.44
C ARG A 107 4.57 0.47 -4.75
N ARG A 108 4.71 -0.76 -5.25
CA ARG A 108 4.09 -1.95 -4.65
C ARG A 108 4.58 -2.20 -3.23
N THR A 109 5.88 -2.08 -3.01
CA THR A 109 6.48 -2.25 -1.68
C THR A 109 5.98 -1.21 -0.69
N ILE A 110 5.98 0.09 -1.05
CA ILE A 110 5.42 1.14 -0.20
C ILE A 110 3.96 0.84 0.16
N THR A 111 3.15 0.43 -0.82
CA THR A 111 1.73 0.18 -0.59
C THR A 111 1.51 -0.99 0.37
N GLY A 112 2.27 -2.07 0.21
CA GLY A 112 2.21 -3.23 1.10
C GLY A 112 2.70 -2.93 2.53
N LEU A 113 3.37 -1.79 2.75
CA LEU A 113 3.81 -1.33 4.07
C LEU A 113 2.73 -0.54 4.84
N SER A 114 1.65 -0.08 4.19
CA SER A 114 0.64 0.77 4.84
C SER A 114 0.01 0.13 6.10
N ILE A 115 -0.30 -1.17 6.04
CA ILE A 115 -0.87 -1.92 7.17
C ILE A 115 0.18 -2.13 8.29
N PRO A 116 1.36 -2.74 8.04
CA PRO A 116 2.33 -2.95 9.11
C PRO A 116 2.81 -1.64 9.74
N MET A 117 2.94 -0.54 8.97
CA MET A 117 3.25 0.78 9.53
C MET A 117 2.18 1.26 10.53
N ALA A 118 0.90 1.08 10.21
CA ALA A 118 -0.19 1.47 11.10
C ALA A 118 -0.24 0.60 12.37
N ASP A 119 -0.05 -0.71 12.24
CA ASP A 119 -0.11 -1.62 13.39
C ASP A 119 1.11 -1.43 14.30
N ILE A 120 2.31 -1.27 13.73
CA ILE A 120 3.54 -1.04 14.48
C ILE A 120 3.51 0.31 15.19
N THR A 121 3.08 1.39 14.53
CA THR A 121 2.97 2.71 15.19
C THR A 121 2.03 2.68 16.40
N ARG A 122 0.97 1.88 16.34
CA ARG A 122 0.06 1.66 17.46
C ARG A 122 0.68 0.83 18.59
N VAL A 123 1.43 -0.22 18.26
CA VAL A 123 2.22 -1.00 19.24
C VAL A 123 3.23 -0.09 19.96
N ILE A 124 3.91 0.78 19.21
CA ILE A 124 4.84 1.77 19.78
C ILE A 124 4.11 2.71 20.74
N GLN A 125 2.94 3.23 20.35
CA GLN A 125 2.18 4.17 21.19
C GLN A 125 1.75 3.55 22.52
N GLU A 126 1.26 2.31 22.51
CA GLU A 126 0.91 1.64 23.76
C GLU A 126 2.15 1.31 24.59
N ASN A 127 3.25 0.89 23.98
CA ASN A 127 4.50 0.72 24.72
C ASN A 127 4.91 2.03 25.40
N ILE A 128 4.77 3.19 24.75
CA ILE A 128 5.04 4.48 25.40
C ILE A 128 4.16 4.66 26.65
N ASP A 129 2.88 4.29 26.58
CA ASP A 129 1.95 4.48 27.69
C ASP A 129 2.17 3.45 28.81
N LEU A 130 2.51 2.20 28.48
CA LEU A 130 2.96 1.19 29.45
C LEU A 130 4.21 1.67 30.18
N GLN A 131 5.20 2.21 29.47
CA GLN A 131 6.44 2.70 30.08
C GLN A 131 6.19 3.89 31.03
N LYS A 132 5.28 4.81 30.66
CA LYS A 132 4.88 5.91 31.57
C LYS A 132 4.08 5.42 32.77
N GLY A 133 3.20 4.45 32.56
CA GLY A 133 2.41 3.82 33.63
C GLY A 133 3.33 3.15 34.64
N TYR A 134 4.26 2.35 34.15
CA TYR A 134 5.29 1.68 34.93
C TYR A 134 6.16 2.69 35.70
N GLU A 135 6.61 3.77 35.05
CA GLU A 135 7.33 4.87 35.71
C GLU A 135 6.54 5.48 36.88
N LYS A 136 5.24 5.71 36.68
CA LYS A 136 4.36 6.29 37.72
C LYS A 136 4.15 5.33 38.88
N GLU A 137 4.00 4.04 38.59
CA GLU A 137 3.84 3.00 39.60
C GLU A 137 5.09 2.89 40.47
N LEU A 138 6.28 2.79 39.86
CA LEU A 138 7.56 2.73 40.58
C LEU A 138 7.79 3.94 41.49
N LYS A 139 7.39 5.14 41.05
CA LYS A 139 7.47 6.37 41.86
C LYS A 139 6.57 6.36 43.11
N GLY A 140 5.51 5.55 43.09
CA GLY A 140 4.57 5.43 44.20
C GLY A 140 4.97 4.39 45.26
N LEU A 141 6.06 3.65 45.05
CA LEU A 141 6.49 2.58 45.95
C LEU A 141 7.21 3.12 47.19
N SER A 142 6.86 2.54 48.35
CA SER A 142 7.49 2.82 49.64
C SER A 142 8.74 1.96 49.93
N GLY A 143 8.91 0.82 49.25
CA GLY A 143 10.09 -0.05 49.35
C GLY A 143 9.91 -1.42 50.02
N GLU A 144 8.68 -1.90 50.24
CA GLU A 144 8.42 -3.24 50.82
C GLU A 144 8.65 -4.39 49.82
N GLU A 145 9.18 -5.52 50.33
CA GLU A 145 9.93 -6.53 49.57
C GLU A 145 9.08 -7.44 48.66
N ASP A 146 7.87 -7.81 49.10
CA ASP A 146 7.04 -8.79 48.39
C ASP A 146 6.35 -8.19 47.15
N ASP A 147 5.99 -6.91 47.20
CA ASP A 147 5.39 -6.18 46.06
C ASP A 147 6.44 -5.76 45.02
N LEU A 148 7.69 -5.57 45.44
CA LEU A 148 8.76 -5.07 44.58
C LEU A 148 9.12 -6.05 43.45
N ARG A 149 9.19 -7.35 43.76
CA ARG A 149 9.60 -8.37 42.77
C ARG A 149 8.63 -8.48 41.60
N ASP A 150 7.34 -8.47 41.88
CA ASP A 150 6.32 -8.56 40.83
C ASP A 150 6.18 -7.26 40.06
N ARG A 151 6.34 -6.12 40.73
CA ARG A 151 6.26 -4.81 40.07
C ARG A 151 7.46 -4.51 39.19
N LEU A 152 8.63 -5.11 39.42
CA LEU A 152 9.83 -4.91 38.58
C LEU A 152 9.74 -5.60 37.20
N LYS A 153 8.70 -6.41 36.96
CA LYS A 153 8.45 -7.08 35.69
C LYS A 153 7.94 -6.09 34.66
N MET A 154 8.81 -5.69 33.73
CA MET A 154 8.43 -4.72 32.69
C MET A 154 7.67 -5.42 31.56
N GLU A 155 6.43 -4.97 31.35
CA GLU A 155 5.60 -5.46 30.26
C GLU A 155 5.88 -4.67 28.98
N VAL A 156 6.14 -5.39 27.88
CA VAL A 156 6.32 -4.83 26.55
C VAL A 156 5.43 -5.58 25.57
N ILE A 157 4.83 -4.86 24.64
CA ILE A 157 4.05 -5.44 23.56
C ILE A 157 4.92 -5.52 22.31
N LYS A 158 5.08 -6.72 21.76
CA LYS A 158 5.76 -6.95 20.48
C LYS A 158 4.74 -7.13 19.36
N HIS A 159 5.07 -6.64 18.17
CA HIS A 159 4.30 -6.90 16.95
C HIS A 159 4.81 -8.19 16.32
N ASP A 160 4.16 -9.30 16.67
CA ASP A 160 4.56 -10.63 16.23
C ASP A 160 3.94 -10.96 14.89
N VAL A 161 4.79 -11.19 13.89
CA VAL A 161 4.40 -11.48 12.51
C VAL A 161 4.69 -12.95 12.23
N ILE A 162 3.66 -13.69 11.85
CA ILE A 162 3.73 -15.11 11.52
C ILE A 162 3.42 -15.26 10.04
N GLU A 163 4.34 -15.87 9.31
CA GLU A 163 4.14 -16.18 7.90
C GLU A 163 3.30 -17.44 7.70
N PHE A 164 2.51 -17.43 6.64
CA PHE A 164 1.79 -18.58 6.12
C PHE A 164 2.62 -19.29 5.06
N ASP A 165 2.42 -20.60 4.93
CA ASP A 165 3.10 -21.41 3.92
C ASP A 165 2.63 -21.08 2.49
N GLN A 166 1.41 -20.54 2.34
CA GLN A 166 0.78 -20.22 1.07
C GLN A 166 0.02 -18.88 1.13
N PRO A 167 -0.14 -18.19 -0.01
CA PRO A 167 -0.93 -16.97 -0.09
C PRO A 167 -2.41 -17.19 0.22
N ARG A 168 -3.03 -16.21 0.87
CA ARG A 168 -4.44 -16.24 1.29
C ARG A 168 -5.16 -14.97 0.90
N THR A 169 -6.45 -15.07 0.58
CA THR A 169 -7.34 -13.90 0.51
C THR A 169 -8.12 -13.79 1.80
N VAL A 170 -7.95 -12.67 2.51
CA VAL A 170 -8.55 -12.41 3.81
C VAL A 170 -9.45 -11.18 3.73
N CYS A 171 -10.46 -11.12 4.59
CA CYS A 171 -11.35 -9.96 4.72
C CYS A 171 -11.01 -9.20 6.00
N VAL A 172 -10.74 -7.90 5.86
CA VAL A 172 -10.40 -7.02 6.98
C VAL A 172 -11.58 -6.78 7.91
N SER A 173 -12.81 -6.90 7.41
CA SER A 173 -14.03 -6.79 8.21
C SER A 173 -14.40 -8.09 8.93
N CYS A 174 -13.87 -9.22 8.48
CA CYS A 174 -14.00 -10.50 9.18
C CYS A 174 -12.86 -10.79 10.16
N ALA A 175 -11.84 -9.93 10.20
CA ALA A 175 -10.68 -10.14 11.04
C ALA A 175 -11.08 -10.13 12.52
N LYS A 176 -10.54 -11.08 13.28
CA LYS A 176 -10.73 -11.11 14.73
C LYS A 176 -9.88 -10.01 15.34
N SER A 177 -10.47 -9.22 16.25
CA SER A 177 -9.72 -8.24 17.01
C SER A 177 -9.02 -8.93 18.17
N VAL A 178 -7.68 -8.95 18.17
CA VAL A 178 -6.87 -9.46 19.28
C VAL A 178 -6.35 -8.29 20.08
N THR A 179 -6.87 -8.12 21.30
CA THR A 179 -6.48 -7.04 22.21
C THR A 179 -5.55 -7.56 23.28
N VAL A 180 -4.35 -6.98 23.35
CA VAL A 180 -3.36 -7.25 24.39
C VAL A 180 -2.94 -5.92 25.01
N SER A 181 -3.19 -5.75 26.31
CA SER A 181 -2.84 -4.51 27.05
C SER A 181 -3.27 -3.23 26.34
N GLY A 182 -4.51 -3.16 25.84
CA GLY A 182 -5.03 -1.99 25.10
C GLY A 182 -4.66 -1.92 23.62
N VAL A 183 -3.75 -2.78 23.14
CA VAL A 183 -3.37 -2.89 21.73
C VAL A 183 -4.23 -3.94 21.03
N THR A 184 -5.15 -3.49 20.18
CA THR A 184 -5.91 -4.35 19.27
C THR A 184 -5.27 -4.45 17.87
N CYS A 185 -4.69 -5.59 17.49
CA CYS A 185 -4.41 -5.87 16.07
C CYS A 185 -5.57 -6.66 15.45
N MET A 186 -5.67 -6.59 14.13
CA MET A 186 -6.53 -7.48 13.37
C MET A 186 -5.78 -8.79 13.08
N GLU A 187 -6.27 -9.89 13.63
CA GLU A 187 -5.78 -11.22 13.30
C GLU A 187 -6.64 -11.84 12.20
N PHE A 188 -5.99 -12.13 11.07
CA PHE A 188 -6.61 -12.77 9.90
C PHE A 188 -6.56 -14.30 10.01
N ASP A 189 -7.09 -14.83 11.11
CA ASP A 189 -7.10 -16.27 11.40
C ASP A 189 -7.95 -17.05 10.38
N THR A 190 -9.11 -16.49 10.01
CA THR A 190 -9.99 -17.03 8.97
C THR A 190 -9.75 -16.36 7.63
N ALA A 191 -9.54 -17.15 6.58
CA ALA A 191 -9.43 -16.67 5.21
C ALA A 191 -10.74 -16.87 4.44
N CYS A 192 -11.04 -15.97 3.51
CA CYS A 192 -12.10 -16.18 2.53
C CYS A 192 -11.67 -17.17 1.43
N HIS A 193 -10.36 -17.30 1.19
CA HIS A 193 -9.80 -18.30 0.28
C HIS A 193 -8.36 -18.64 0.70
N ASP A 194 -8.09 -19.92 0.97
CA ASP A 194 -6.79 -20.45 1.40
C ASP A 194 -6.59 -21.86 0.84
N PRO A 195 -5.53 -22.12 0.05
CA PRO A 195 -4.64 -21.14 -0.56
C PRO A 195 -5.32 -20.36 -1.69
N CYS A 196 -4.87 -19.13 -1.96
CA CYS A 196 -5.32 -18.32 -3.09
C CYS A 196 -4.18 -18.11 -4.11
N TYR A 197 -4.40 -18.52 -5.37
CA TYR A 197 -3.37 -18.52 -6.41
C TYR A 197 -3.41 -17.31 -7.35
N LEU A 198 -3.93 -16.16 -6.90
CA LEU A 198 -3.86 -14.93 -7.68
C LEU A 198 -2.41 -14.48 -7.83
N LYS A 199 -2.02 -14.06 -9.03
CA LYS A 199 -0.61 -13.74 -9.36
C LYS A 199 -0.31 -12.26 -9.59
N THR A 200 -1.37 -11.46 -9.66
CA THR A 200 -1.31 -10.04 -10.06
C THR A 200 -1.69 -9.10 -8.92
N VAL A 201 -2.16 -9.63 -7.79
CA VAL A 201 -2.56 -8.83 -6.63
C VAL A 201 -1.33 -8.37 -5.86
N THR A 202 -1.22 -7.06 -5.65
CA THR A 202 -0.18 -6.50 -4.79
C THR A 202 -0.38 -6.97 -3.33
N PRO A 203 0.66 -7.48 -2.65
CA PRO A 203 0.58 -7.94 -1.26
C PRO A 203 0.00 -6.91 -0.29
N SER A 204 -0.87 -7.37 0.61
CA SER A 204 -1.45 -6.58 1.70
C SER A 204 -2.16 -5.29 1.26
N VAL A 205 -2.63 -5.25 0.02
CA VAL A 205 -3.40 -4.12 -0.52
C VAL A 205 -4.88 -4.45 -0.48
N MET A 206 -5.65 -3.63 0.25
CA MET A 206 -7.10 -3.74 0.29
C MET A 206 -7.73 -3.32 -1.04
N GLY A 207 -8.73 -4.05 -1.51
CA GLY A 207 -9.55 -3.63 -2.66
C GLY A 207 -8.83 -3.59 -4.00
N HIS A 208 -7.69 -4.28 -4.11
CA HIS A 208 -7.01 -4.44 -5.40
C HIS A 208 -7.98 -5.07 -6.42
N GLN A 209 -8.12 -4.46 -7.60
CA GLN A 209 -9.14 -4.88 -8.59
C GLN A 209 -9.04 -6.36 -8.97
N GLU A 210 -7.81 -6.87 -9.08
CA GLU A 210 -7.54 -8.30 -9.38
C GLU A 210 -8.05 -9.28 -8.30
N LEU A 211 -8.43 -8.81 -7.10
CA LEU A 211 -9.10 -9.64 -6.09
C LEU A 211 -10.44 -10.19 -6.59
N ARG A 212 -11.07 -9.56 -7.60
CA ARG A 212 -12.24 -10.12 -8.29
C ARG A 212 -11.98 -11.48 -8.89
N GLY A 213 -10.74 -11.77 -9.29
CA GLY A 213 -10.34 -13.06 -9.81
C GLY A 213 -10.27 -14.15 -8.73
N CYS A 214 -10.34 -13.81 -7.45
CA CYS A 214 -10.35 -14.79 -6.37
C CYS A 214 -11.61 -15.65 -6.46
N TRP A 215 -11.48 -16.94 -6.15
CA TRP A 215 -12.63 -17.85 -6.05
C TRP A 215 -13.71 -17.32 -5.11
N ALA A 216 -13.34 -16.61 -4.04
CA ALA A 216 -14.31 -16.04 -3.11
C ALA A 216 -15.13 -14.88 -3.71
N MET A 217 -14.62 -14.20 -4.73
CA MET A 217 -15.32 -13.09 -5.41
C MET A 217 -16.00 -13.56 -6.69
N ASN A 218 -15.46 -14.58 -7.37
CA ASN A 218 -16.02 -15.18 -8.58
C ASN A 218 -16.35 -14.14 -9.68
N GLY A 219 -15.47 -13.15 -9.86
CA GLY A 219 -15.65 -12.06 -10.82
C GLY A 219 -16.54 -10.90 -10.36
N GLY A 220 -17.19 -11.01 -9.19
CA GLY A 220 -18.11 -10.00 -8.65
C GLY A 220 -17.48 -9.01 -7.66
N ASP A 221 -18.36 -8.16 -7.13
CA ASP A 221 -18.01 -7.11 -6.16
C ASP A 221 -18.18 -7.54 -4.71
N THR A 222 -18.99 -8.57 -4.49
CA THR A 222 -19.33 -9.09 -3.17
C THR A 222 -18.72 -10.48 -3.00
N CYS A 223 -18.02 -10.69 -1.89
CA CYS A 223 -17.46 -11.98 -1.53
C CYS A 223 -18.57 -12.96 -1.15
N ARG A 224 -18.62 -14.14 -1.79
CA ARG A 224 -19.64 -15.16 -1.51
C ARG A 224 -19.40 -15.93 -0.21
N VAL A 225 -18.24 -15.74 0.43
CA VAL A 225 -17.89 -16.41 1.69
C VAL A 225 -18.33 -15.58 2.89
N CYS A 226 -18.08 -14.26 2.87
CA CYS A 226 -18.40 -13.39 4.00
C CYS A 226 -19.44 -12.29 3.72
N GLY A 227 -19.86 -12.11 2.47
CA GLY A 227 -20.84 -11.08 2.08
C GLY A 227 -20.28 -9.66 1.98
N HIS A 228 -19.00 -9.42 2.32
CA HIS A 228 -18.37 -8.10 2.25
C HIS A 228 -17.88 -7.74 0.85
N SER A 229 -17.69 -6.45 0.59
CA SER A 229 -17.14 -5.97 -0.67
C SER A 229 -15.71 -6.45 -0.87
N TYR A 230 -15.30 -6.70 -2.12
CA TYR A 230 -13.89 -6.94 -2.46
C TYR A 230 -12.96 -5.81 -2.00
N LEU A 231 -13.49 -4.59 -1.82
CA LEU A 231 -12.78 -3.43 -1.25
C LEU A 231 -12.27 -3.67 0.16
N GLU A 232 -12.89 -4.59 0.89
CA GLU A 232 -12.55 -4.95 2.26
C GLU A 232 -11.62 -6.17 2.33
N HIS A 233 -11.18 -6.69 1.19
CA HIS A 233 -10.32 -7.86 1.09
C HIS A 233 -8.91 -7.50 0.68
N MET A 234 -7.95 -8.31 1.11
CA MET A 234 -6.56 -8.22 0.68
C MET A 234 -5.96 -9.61 0.48
N HIS A 235 -4.83 -9.66 -0.23
CA HIS A 235 -4.07 -10.88 -0.45
C HIS A 235 -2.79 -10.84 0.39
N THR A 236 -2.57 -11.82 1.26
CA THR A 236 -1.44 -11.82 2.22
C THR A 236 -0.85 -13.22 2.40
N MET A 237 0.42 -13.26 2.80
CA MET A 237 1.15 -14.45 3.26
C MET A 237 1.59 -14.34 4.72
N HIS A 238 1.06 -13.39 5.48
CA HIS A 238 1.34 -13.30 6.90
C HIS A 238 0.10 -12.86 7.68
N LYS A 239 0.08 -13.22 8.95
CA LYS A 239 -0.75 -12.58 9.97
C LYS A 239 0.15 -11.88 10.97
N ALA A 240 -0.38 -10.83 11.58
CA ALA A 240 0.29 -10.16 12.67
C ALA A 240 -0.64 -10.07 13.89
N SER A 241 -0.06 -10.21 15.07
CA SER A 241 -0.79 -10.10 16.33
C SER A 241 0.08 -9.41 17.39
N PRO A 242 -0.53 -8.70 18.35
CA PRO A 242 0.24 -8.14 19.43
C PRO A 242 0.50 -9.25 20.46
N LYS A 243 1.75 -9.37 20.91
CA LYS A 243 2.12 -10.32 21.96
C LYS A 243 2.69 -9.58 23.16
N LYS A 244 2.14 -9.87 24.33
CA LYS A 244 2.70 -9.40 25.60
C LYS A 244 3.95 -10.22 25.91
N VAL A 245 5.04 -9.53 26.16
CA VAL A 245 6.31 -10.12 26.58
C VAL A 245 6.70 -9.42 27.87
N ILE A 246 7.05 -10.22 28.87
CA ILE A 246 7.64 -9.72 30.11
C ILE A 246 9.15 -9.70 29.87
N GLU A 247 9.74 -8.52 29.93
CA GLU A 247 11.20 -8.36 29.92
C GLU A 247 11.67 -8.37 31.37
N ASP A 248 12.05 -9.56 31.86
CA ASP A 248 12.73 -9.71 33.14
C ASP A 248 14.21 -9.33 32.98
N ASP A 249 14.76 -8.52 33.88
CA ASP A 249 16.21 -8.39 34.05
C ASP A 249 16.64 -9.34 35.17
N PRO A 250 17.34 -10.44 34.86
CA PRO A 250 17.78 -11.42 35.85
C PRO A 250 18.65 -10.80 36.95
N GLN A 251 19.34 -9.69 36.67
CA GLN A 251 20.23 -9.01 37.62
C GLN A 251 19.47 -8.12 38.62
N VAL A 252 18.22 -7.77 38.35
CA VAL A 252 17.41 -6.93 39.24
C VAL A 252 17.06 -7.70 40.53
N LEU A 253 16.84 -9.01 40.43
CA LEU A 253 16.53 -9.86 41.59
C LEU A 253 17.72 -10.03 42.56
N GLU A 254 18.96 -10.05 42.06
CA GLU A 254 20.17 -10.15 42.91
C GLU A 254 20.47 -8.87 43.70
N ARG A 255 19.96 -7.72 43.24
CA ARG A 255 20.25 -6.40 43.82
C ARG A 255 19.31 -5.99 44.96
N LEU A 256 18.28 -6.79 45.27
CA LEU A 256 17.25 -6.45 46.27
C LEU A 256 17.62 -6.83 47.73
N LYS A 257 18.88 -6.66 48.15
CA LYS A 257 19.37 -7.17 49.47
C LYS A 257 19.12 -6.24 50.66
N SER A 258 19.05 -4.93 50.46
CA SER A 258 18.81 -3.95 51.52
C SER A 258 17.85 -2.84 51.08
N ALA A 259 17.28 -2.07 52.02
CA ALA A 259 16.38 -0.96 51.70
C ALA A 259 17.04 0.15 50.84
N SER A 260 18.33 0.44 51.07
CA SER A 260 19.10 1.39 50.25
C SER A 260 19.31 0.88 48.82
N ASP A 261 19.54 -0.43 48.68
CA ASP A 261 19.68 -1.06 47.36
C ASP A 261 18.33 -1.06 46.62
N ARG A 262 17.21 -1.30 47.33
CA ARG A 262 15.86 -1.23 46.76
C ARG A 262 15.55 0.14 46.20
N GLN A 263 15.82 1.22 46.93
CA GLN A 263 15.59 2.58 46.43
C GLN A 263 16.45 2.87 45.19
N THR A 264 17.70 2.41 45.19
CA THR A 264 18.60 2.55 44.04
C THR A 264 18.07 1.81 42.81
N VAL A 265 17.63 0.55 42.99
CA VAL A 265 17.00 -0.26 41.94
C VAL A 265 15.74 0.41 41.38
N ILE A 266 14.85 0.93 42.25
CA ILE A 266 13.64 1.66 41.81
C ILE A 266 14.03 2.86 40.92
N GLN A 267 15.04 3.65 41.32
CA GLN A 267 15.49 4.79 40.52
C GLN A 267 16.11 4.37 39.18
N GLU A 268 16.88 3.29 39.15
CA GLU A 268 17.43 2.72 37.92
C GLU A 268 16.32 2.26 36.96
N GLU A 269 15.29 1.59 37.47
CA GLU A 269 14.15 1.14 36.67
C GLU A 269 13.27 2.29 36.18
N ILE A 270 13.04 3.32 37.00
CA ILE A 270 12.40 4.58 36.57
C ILE A 270 13.18 5.20 35.40
N ARG A 271 14.52 5.22 35.49
CA ARG A 271 15.37 5.74 34.41
C ARG A 271 15.25 4.88 33.15
N ARG A 272 15.29 3.55 33.29
CA ARG A 272 15.12 2.61 32.17
C ARG A 272 13.77 2.80 31.49
N ALA A 273 12.68 2.93 32.25
CA ALA A 273 11.34 3.18 31.71
C ALA A 273 11.27 4.49 30.90
N LYS A 274 11.84 5.58 31.43
CA LYS A 274 11.94 6.87 30.70
C LYS A 274 12.74 6.76 29.42
N ASP A 275 13.91 6.11 29.46
CA ASP A 275 14.77 5.91 28.30
C ASP A 275 14.08 5.03 27.25
N SER A 276 13.36 3.99 27.68
CA SER A 276 12.54 3.14 26.82
C SER A 276 11.44 3.94 26.11
N ALA A 277 10.64 4.70 26.85
CA ALA A 277 9.62 5.58 26.29
C ALA A 277 10.20 6.60 25.28
N LYS A 278 11.40 7.12 25.55
CA LYS A 278 12.10 8.05 24.65
C LYS A 278 12.54 7.36 23.35
N ARG A 279 13.06 6.12 23.42
CA ARG A 279 13.42 5.33 22.22
C ARG A 279 12.19 5.02 21.37
N TYR A 280 11.10 4.57 21.98
CA TYR A 280 9.83 4.36 21.27
C TYR A 280 9.31 5.63 20.60
N LYS A 281 9.32 6.79 21.29
CA LYS A 281 8.95 8.09 20.69
C LYS A 281 9.86 8.49 19.52
N LYS A 282 11.14 8.09 19.55
CA LYS A 282 12.08 8.35 18.44
C LYS A 282 11.70 7.51 17.21
N GLU A 283 11.46 6.22 17.39
CA GLU A 283 11.03 5.35 16.28
C GLU A 283 9.66 5.74 15.73
N TYR A 284 8.69 6.06 16.60
CA TYR A 284 7.37 6.54 16.17
C TYR A 284 7.51 7.72 15.19
N ARG A 285 8.27 8.75 15.60
CA ARG A 285 8.51 9.94 14.76
C ARG A 285 9.13 9.54 13.43
N ARG A 286 10.14 8.67 13.48
CA ARG A 286 10.84 8.26 12.27
C ARG A 286 9.95 7.49 11.29
N ILE A 287 9.10 6.59 11.78
CA ILE A 287 8.14 5.85 10.93
C ILE A 287 7.14 6.81 10.28
N ILE A 288 6.64 7.81 11.01
CA ILE A 288 5.73 8.83 10.46
C ILE A 288 6.42 9.68 9.39
N GLU A 289 7.65 10.14 9.63
CA GLU A 289 8.47 10.87 8.64
C GLU A 289 8.69 10.04 7.36
N ILE A 290 9.06 8.76 7.50
CA ILE A 290 9.26 7.86 6.36
C ILE A 290 7.94 7.67 5.59
N SER A 291 6.83 7.47 6.31
CA SER A 291 5.49 7.34 5.71
C SER A 291 5.09 8.58 4.91
N ALA A 292 5.43 9.78 5.40
CA ALA A 292 5.17 11.03 4.70
C ALA A 292 6.01 11.14 3.42
N ARG A 293 7.30 10.78 3.46
CA ARG A 293 8.17 10.73 2.26
C ARG A 293 7.66 9.74 1.22
N PHE A 294 7.20 8.57 1.66
CA PHE A 294 6.56 7.57 0.79
C PHE A 294 5.30 8.09 0.12
N ALA A 295 4.42 8.78 0.87
CA ALA A 295 3.21 9.36 0.31
C ALA A 295 3.51 10.38 -0.80
N GLN A 296 4.55 11.20 -0.61
CA GLN A 296 4.97 12.17 -1.63
C GLN A 296 5.64 11.53 -2.83
N PHE A 297 6.46 10.51 -2.59
CA PHE A 297 7.05 9.73 -3.67
C PHE A 297 5.95 9.15 -4.57
N ILE A 298 4.93 8.54 -3.97
CA ILE A 298 3.76 8.02 -4.71
C ILE A 298 3.06 9.17 -5.43
N ARG A 299 2.72 10.27 -4.75
CA ARG A 299 2.00 11.40 -5.37
C ARG A 299 2.74 12.02 -6.57
N LYS A 300 4.07 12.12 -6.50
CA LYS A 300 4.90 12.66 -7.60
C LYS A 300 4.96 11.73 -8.81
N ASN A 301 4.89 10.42 -8.59
CA ASN A 301 5.13 9.41 -9.63
C ASN A 301 3.87 8.66 -10.08
N ALA A 302 2.75 8.77 -9.35
CA ALA A 302 1.48 8.14 -9.69
C ALA A 302 0.66 9.04 -10.61
N ILE A 303 0.08 8.46 -11.65
CA ILE A 303 -0.87 9.13 -12.55
C ILE A 303 -2.28 9.12 -11.93
N LEU A 304 -2.57 8.28 -10.94
CA LEU A 304 -3.87 8.12 -10.28
C LEU A 304 -3.75 8.46 -8.80
N ASP A 305 -4.75 9.17 -8.25
CA ASP A 305 -4.94 9.28 -6.80
C ASP A 305 -5.08 7.88 -6.22
N PHE A 306 -4.26 7.59 -5.21
CA PHE A 306 -4.02 6.23 -4.77
C PHE A 306 -4.60 6.03 -3.38
N ASN A 307 -5.73 5.32 -3.32
CA ASN A 307 -6.53 5.03 -2.11
C ASN A 307 -5.91 3.98 -1.16
N SER A 308 -4.58 3.86 -1.11
CA SER A 308 -3.93 2.84 -0.26
C SER A 308 -2.68 3.37 0.44
N SER A 309 -2.74 4.63 0.86
CA SER A 309 -1.79 5.23 1.79
C SER A 309 -2.04 4.77 3.24
N LEU A 310 -1.05 4.95 4.11
CA LEU A 310 -1.22 4.85 5.57
C LEU A 310 -2.43 5.68 6.05
N GLY A 311 -2.62 6.88 5.49
CA GLY A 311 -3.76 7.74 5.80
C GLY A 311 -5.11 7.09 5.48
N ASP A 312 -5.24 6.40 4.35
CA ASP A 312 -6.49 5.74 3.94
C ASP A 312 -6.82 4.55 4.83
N TYR A 313 -5.80 3.77 5.22
CA TYR A 313 -5.96 2.71 6.20
C TYR A 313 -6.47 3.27 7.53
N LEU A 314 -5.82 4.32 8.06
CA LEU A 314 -6.22 4.96 9.32
C LEU A 314 -7.65 5.51 9.23
N LYS A 315 -8.03 6.18 8.14
CA LYS A 315 -9.39 6.68 7.88
C LYS A 315 -10.42 5.54 7.87
N THR A 316 -10.08 4.42 7.22
CA THR A 316 -10.95 3.24 7.17
C THR A 316 -11.17 2.64 8.57
N GLN A 317 -10.11 2.55 9.40
CA GLN A 317 -10.22 2.05 10.76
C GLN A 317 -11.01 2.98 11.69
N ILE A 318 -10.82 4.30 11.55
CA ILE A 318 -11.61 5.32 12.26
C ILE A 318 -13.09 5.17 11.94
N LYS A 319 -13.42 5.14 10.64
CA LYS A 319 -14.81 5.00 10.18
C LYS A 319 -15.47 3.73 10.71
N LYS A 320 -14.77 2.60 10.67
CA LYS A 320 -15.27 1.32 11.20
C LYS A 320 -15.64 1.39 12.69
N LEU A 321 -14.85 2.07 13.50
CA LEU A 321 -15.15 2.24 14.92
C LEU A 321 -16.32 3.22 15.11
N GLU A 322 -16.36 4.32 14.37
CA GLU A 322 -17.45 5.29 14.43
C GLU A 322 -18.81 4.66 14.04
N ASP A 323 -18.81 3.80 13.02
CA ASP A 323 -20.01 3.11 12.53
C ASP A 323 -20.48 1.97 13.47
N ALA A 324 -19.66 1.53 14.45
CA ALA A 324 -19.99 0.44 15.36
C ALA A 324 -21.03 0.80 16.45
N GLY A 325 -21.44 2.08 16.53
CA GLY A 325 -22.52 2.55 17.40
C GLY A 325 -22.13 2.67 18.87
N SER A 326 -22.02 1.53 19.58
CA SER A 326 -21.66 1.52 21.02
C SER A 326 -20.17 1.20 21.20
N LEU A 327 -19.39 2.22 21.57
CA LEU A 327 -17.95 2.10 21.80
C LEU A 327 -17.67 1.75 23.25
N SER A 328 -16.97 0.64 23.50
CA SER A 328 -16.36 0.37 24.79
C SER A 328 -15.27 1.42 25.10
N ASP A 329 -14.83 1.52 26.36
CA ASP A 329 -13.73 2.43 26.71
C ASP A 329 -12.41 2.06 26.00
N THR A 330 -12.22 0.77 25.71
CA THR A 330 -11.11 0.29 24.87
C THR A 330 -11.25 0.80 23.44
N ASP A 331 -12.45 0.76 22.86
CA ASP A 331 -12.69 1.24 21.50
C ASP A 331 -12.53 2.76 21.41
N LYS A 332 -12.93 3.51 22.44
CA LYS A 332 -12.69 4.96 22.53
C LYS A 332 -11.19 5.27 22.56
N LYS A 333 -10.41 4.54 23.37
CA LYS A 333 -8.94 4.68 23.40
C LYS A 333 -8.35 4.38 22.02
N ARG A 334 -8.78 3.28 21.38
CA ARG A 334 -8.35 2.90 20.03
C ARG A 334 -8.66 3.98 18.98
N LEU A 335 -9.88 4.51 18.99
CA LEU A 335 -10.32 5.59 18.11
C LEU A 335 -9.47 6.86 18.30
N SER A 336 -9.18 7.23 19.55
CA SER A 336 -8.29 8.37 19.84
C SER A 336 -6.88 8.16 19.30
N GLY A 337 -6.34 6.94 19.44
CA GLY A 337 -5.02 6.58 18.91
C GLY A 337 -4.95 6.71 17.39
N PHE A 338 -5.94 6.16 16.66
CA PHE A 338 -5.98 6.29 15.20
C PHE A 338 -6.13 7.75 14.76
N ARG A 339 -6.94 8.55 15.45
CA ARG A 339 -7.09 9.99 15.14
C ARG A 339 -5.79 10.76 15.39
N GLU A 340 -5.05 10.44 16.44
CA GLU A 340 -3.75 11.06 16.71
C GLU A 340 -2.71 10.67 15.64
N SER A 341 -2.61 9.38 15.30
CA SER A 341 -1.69 8.92 14.26
C SER A 341 -2.03 9.53 12.89
N LEU A 342 -3.31 9.62 12.54
CA LEU A 342 -3.74 10.26 11.30
C LEU A 342 -3.36 11.75 11.29
N ARG A 343 -3.65 12.48 12.36
CA ARG A 343 -3.32 13.90 12.47
C ARG A 343 -1.82 14.15 12.30
N ARG A 344 -0.98 13.37 12.99
CA ARG A 344 0.49 13.52 12.92
C ARG A 344 1.03 13.15 11.54
N TYR A 345 0.47 12.11 10.91
CA TYR A 345 0.80 11.76 9.54
C TYR A 345 0.44 12.88 8.55
N GLU A 346 -0.79 13.43 8.64
CA GLU A 346 -1.24 14.51 7.75
C GLU A 346 -0.43 15.80 7.95
N GLU A 347 -0.07 16.12 9.21
CA GLU A 347 0.81 17.25 9.54
C GLU A 347 2.21 17.08 8.93
N GLU A 348 2.84 15.92 9.10
CA GLU A 348 4.17 15.65 8.54
C GLU A 348 4.17 15.65 7.01
N VAL A 349 3.10 15.10 6.39
CA VAL A 349 2.89 15.18 4.94
C VAL A 349 2.81 16.64 4.49
N LYS A 350 2.09 17.49 5.23
CA LYS A 350 1.95 18.92 4.91
C LYS A 350 3.28 19.66 5.06
N ILE A 351 3.99 19.50 6.18
CA ILE A 351 5.29 20.13 6.44
C ILE A 351 6.27 19.82 5.30
N PHE A 352 6.41 18.55 4.94
CA PHE A 352 7.33 18.18 3.88
C PHE A 352 6.84 18.69 2.51
N GLN A 353 5.52 18.73 2.24
CA GLN A 353 4.97 19.28 0.99
C GLN A 353 5.31 20.78 0.85
N GLU A 354 5.23 21.52 1.94
CA GLU A 354 5.63 22.93 2.00
C GLU A 354 7.13 23.08 1.75
N ALA A 355 7.99 22.30 2.41
CA ALA A 355 9.44 22.32 2.19
C ALA A 355 9.82 22.01 0.73
N VAL A 356 9.13 21.06 0.09
CA VAL A 356 9.32 20.76 -1.34
C VAL A 356 8.86 21.92 -2.23
N SER A 357 7.75 22.57 -1.89
CA SER A 357 7.20 23.68 -2.68
C SER A 357 8.08 24.92 -2.62
N HIS A 358 8.75 25.17 -1.49
CA HIS A 358 9.73 26.25 -1.31
C HIS A 358 11.14 25.89 -1.81
N GLY A 359 11.36 24.66 -2.29
CA GLY A 359 12.66 24.20 -2.78
C GLY A 359 13.68 23.88 -1.69
N GLU A 360 13.25 23.81 -0.43
CA GLU A 360 14.08 23.47 0.74
C GLU A 360 14.30 21.96 0.87
N ALA A 361 13.39 21.16 0.31
CA ALA A 361 13.48 19.71 0.24
C ALA A 361 13.20 19.20 -1.18
N THR A 362 13.59 17.96 -1.45
CA THR A 362 13.23 17.28 -2.69
C THR A 362 12.48 15.99 -2.40
N VAL A 363 11.49 15.69 -3.25
CA VAL A 363 10.79 14.40 -3.17
C VAL A 363 11.77 13.29 -3.51
N SER A 364 11.80 12.27 -2.65
CA SER A 364 12.69 11.12 -2.77
C SER A 364 12.71 10.49 -4.16
N THR A 365 13.85 9.93 -4.51
CA THR A 365 14.11 9.10 -5.67
C THR A 365 13.85 7.62 -5.36
N ASN A 366 13.87 6.76 -6.38
CA ASN A 366 13.75 5.30 -6.18
C ASN A 366 14.80 4.75 -5.20
N ASN A 367 16.04 5.25 -5.31
CA ASN A 367 17.16 4.77 -4.48
C ASN A 367 16.97 5.22 -3.02
N GLU A 368 16.64 6.50 -2.80
CA GLU A 368 16.39 7.02 -1.45
C GLU A 368 15.20 6.32 -0.81
N VAL A 369 14.14 5.99 -1.57
CA VAL A 369 13.05 5.16 -1.03
C VAL A 369 13.53 3.78 -0.63
N GLY A 370 14.39 3.14 -1.44
CA GLY A 370 15.04 1.88 -1.08
C GLY A 370 15.83 1.99 0.23
N GLU A 371 16.59 3.07 0.41
CA GLU A 371 17.34 3.33 1.65
C GLU A 371 16.40 3.51 2.86
N LEU A 372 15.28 4.22 2.71
CA LEU A 372 14.28 4.36 3.77
C LEU A 372 13.61 3.03 4.12
N ILE A 373 13.39 2.15 3.13
CA ILE A 373 12.87 0.79 3.37
C ILE A 373 13.90 -0.02 4.18
N GLU A 374 15.18 0.05 3.82
CA GLU A 374 16.25 -0.60 4.60
C GLU A 374 16.38 0.01 6.00
N GLU A 375 16.20 1.31 6.15
CA GLU A 375 16.16 1.96 7.46
C GLU A 375 15.03 1.41 8.34
N LEU A 376 13.80 1.24 7.78
CA LEU A 376 12.69 0.62 8.50
C LEU A 376 13.04 -0.78 9.00
N LYS A 377 13.67 -1.61 8.17
CA LYS A 377 14.11 -2.97 8.54
C LYS A 377 15.14 -2.99 9.67
N ASN A 378 15.90 -1.91 9.82
CA ASN A 378 16.98 -1.80 10.80
C ASN A 378 16.62 -0.96 12.03
N LEU A 379 15.34 -0.58 12.21
CA LEU A 379 14.89 0.09 13.42
C LEU A 379 15.14 -0.78 14.67
N PRO A 380 15.76 -0.26 15.73
CA PRO A 380 16.17 -1.07 16.90
C PRO A 380 15.06 -1.86 17.60
N LEU A 381 13.85 -1.32 17.71
CA LEU A 381 12.75 -1.91 18.47
C LEU A 381 11.75 -2.62 17.55
N THR A 382 11.54 -2.11 16.35
CA THR A 382 10.45 -2.55 15.45
C THR A 382 10.92 -3.04 14.07
N GLY A 383 12.21 -2.98 13.78
CA GLY A 383 12.75 -3.30 12.46
C GLY A 383 12.54 -4.75 12.03
N GLU A 384 12.65 -5.69 12.97
CA GLU A 384 12.43 -7.11 12.68
C GLU A 384 10.99 -7.38 12.20
N SER A 385 10.00 -6.70 12.79
CA SER A 385 8.60 -6.80 12.35
C SER A 385 8.40 -6.32 10.91
N PHE A 386 9.05 -5.23 10.51
CA PHE A 386 9.04 -4.75 9.12
C PHE A 386 9.74 -5.73 8.18
N LYS A 387 10.87 -6.28 8.60
CA LYS A 387 11.67 -7.23 7.82
C LYS A 387 10.87 -8.49 7.50
N ILE A 388 10.22 -9.11 8.49
CA ILE A 388 9.39 -10.30 8.29
C ILE A 388 8.21 -9.99 7.35
N SER A 389 7.51 -8.88 7.59
CA SER A 389 6.37 -8.48 6.74
C SER A 389 6.78 -8.27 5.27
N LEU A 390 7.94 -7.64 5.04
CA LEU A 390 8.49 -7.43 3.70
C LEU A 390 8.95 -8.73 3.05
N GLN A 391 9.61 -9.61 3.80
CA GLN A 391 10.04 -10.92 3.31
C GLN A 391 8.85 -11.80 2.90
N ALA A 392 7.75 -11.78 3.65
CA ALA A 392 6.50 -12.44 3.27
C ALA A 392 5.98 -11.89 1.93
N ASN A 393 5.95 -10.56 1.77
CA ASN A 393 5.49 -9.93 0.53
C ASN A 393 6.40 -10.29 -0.66
N GLU A 394 7.73 -10.28 -0.48
CA GLU A 394 8.72 -10.65 -1.50
C GLU A 394 8.59 -12.11 -1.92
N ARG A 395 8.43 -13.04 -0.96
CA ARG A 395 8.20 -14.45 -1.25
C ARG A 395 6.94 -14.67 -2.08
N MET A 396 5.86 -13.96 -1.75
CA MET A 396 4.61 -14.06 -2.50
C MET A 396 4.78 -13.58 -3.94
N ILE A 397 5.45 -12.44 -4.14
CA ILE A 397 5.77 -11.92 -5.49
C ILE A 397 6.66 -12.90 -6.27
N LYS A 398 7.63 -13.53 -5.60
CA LYS A 398 8.51 -14.53 -6.24
C LYS A 398 7.71 -15.74 -6.72
N GLN A 399 6.82 -16.29 -5.90
CA GLN A 399 5.91 -17.38 -6.29
C GLN A 399 5.09 -17.02 -7.53
N TYR A 400 4.63 -15.76 -7.64
CA TYR A 400 3.89 -15.29 -8.82
C TYR A 400 4.76 -15.32 -10.08
N THR A 401 6.00 -14.84 -10.00
CA THR A 401 6.91 -14.76 -11.15
C THR A 401 7.35 -16.12 -11.67
N GLU A 402 7.63 -17.08 -10.78
CA GLU A 402 8.00 -18.44 -11.15
C GLU A 402 6.85 -19.17 -11.89
N HIS A 403 5.60 -18.92 -11.48
CA HIS A 403 4.40 -19.50 -12.11
C HIS A 403 3.95 -18.80 -13.40
N LEU A 404 4.51 -17.63 -13.73
CA LEU A 404 4.27 -16.92 -15.00
C LEU A 404 5.32 -17.27 -16.07
N GLY A 405 6.51 -17.75 -15.65
CA GLY A 405 7.57 -18.20 -16.54
C GLY A 405 7.41 -19.64 -17.07
N MET A 406 6.43 -20.40 -16.58
CA MET A 406 6.16 -21.77 -17.02
C MET A 406 5.31 -21.75 -18.31
N PRO A 407 5.77 -22.34 -19.43
CA PRO A 407 4.96 -22.45 -20.63
C PRO A 407 3.69 -23.27 -20.33
N LYS A 408 2.52 -22.73 -20.72
CA LYS A 408 1.26 -23.48 -20.61
C LYS A 408 1.41 -24.79 -21.38
N PRO A 409 1.10 -25.96 -20.78
CA PRO A 409 1.07 -27.19 -21.54
C PRO A 409 0.02 -27.07 -22.65
N PRO A 410 0.29 -27.60 -23.86
CA PRO A 410 -0.62 -27.47 -24.98
C PRO A 410 -1.99 -28.06 -24.59
N THR A 411 -3.01 -27.21 -24.63
CA THR A 411 -4.39 -27.63 -24.45
C THR A 411 -4.73 -28.62 -25.56
N ARG A 412 -4.80 -29.92 -25.22
CA ARG A 412 -5.38 -30.94 -26.10
C ARG A 412 -6.84 -30.56 -26.35
N SER A 413 -7.11 -29.92 -27.48
CA SER A 413 -8.48 -29.75 -27.96
C SER A 413 -9.06 -31.14 -28.19
N LYS A 414 -10.05 -31.51 -27.36
CA LYS A 414 -10.88 -32.68 -27.65
C LYS A 414 -11.66 -32.34 -28.92
N LYS A 415 -11.20 -32.82 -30.07
CA LYS A 415 -12.03 -32.95 -31.27
C LYS A 415 -13.26 -33.78 -30.88
N ARG A 416 -14.40 -33.12 -30.73
CA ARG A 416 -15.71 -33.77 -30.78
C ARG A 416 -15.86 -34.33 -32.19
N HIS A 417 -15.66 -35.63 -32.35
CA HIS A 417 -16.21 -36.34 -33.49
C HIS A 417 -17.72 -36.48 -33.25
N SER A 418 -18.51 -35.76 -34.04
CA SER A 418 -19.92 -36.06 -34.23
C SER A 418 -20.03 -37.35 -35.06
N LYS A 419 -20.81 -38.32 -34.58
CA LYS A 419 -21.45 -39.31 -35.44
C LYS A 419 -22.79 -38.77 -35.91
#